data_AF-A0A1V6IST5-F1
#
_entry.id   AF-A0A1V6IST5-F1
#
_cell.length_a   1.000
_cell.length_b   1.000
_cell.length_c   1.000
_cell.angle_alpha   90.00
_cell.angle_beta   90.00
_cell.angle_gamma   90.00
#
_symmetry.space_group_name_H-M   'P 1'
#
loop_
_entity.id
_entity.type
_entity.pdbx_description
1 polymer ?
#
loop_
_entity_poly.entity_id
_entity_poly.type
_entity_poly.pdbx_seq_one_letter_code
_entity_poly.pdbx_strand_id
1 'polypeptide(L)'
;MIILDPPRLVTRREGLDKGLRAYKDINLLAIKLLRPGGILATFSCSGLVDMAEFRKAVGWAAQDAARAVRIVECLGQPADHPVPVEMPECEYLKGLVCVVD
;
A
#
# COMPACT_ATOMS: atom_id res chain seq x y z
N MET A 1 -0.80 -13.53 9.71
CA MET A 1 -1.38 -12.39 8.97
C MET A 1 -0.85 -11.12 9.61
N ILE A 2 -0.53 -10.11 8.82
CA ILE A 2 -0.17 -8.76 9.29
C ILE A 2 -1.03 -7.75 8.54
N ILE A 3 -1.55 -6.76 9.26
CA ILE A 3 -2.33 -5.65 8.72
C ILE A 3 -1.55 -4.35 8.94
N LEU A 4 -1.34 -3.58 7.88
CA LEU A 4 -0.70 -2.26 7.92
C LEU A 4 -1.71 -1.19 7.51
N ASP A 5 -2.20 -0.44 8.49
CA ASP A 5 -3.06 0.73 8.28
C ASP A 5 -2.38 1.98 8.90
N PRO A 6 -1.33 2.51 8.26
CA PRO A 6 -0.62 3.67 8.78
C PRO A 6 -1.45 4.96 8.62
N PRO A 7 -1.16 6.00 9.42
CA PRO A 7 -1.70 7.33 9.16
C PRO A 7 -1.22 7.85 7.79
N ARG A 8 -1.78 8.99 7.36
CA ARG A 8 -1.36 9.67 6.13
C ARG A 8 0.14 10.01 6.18
N LEU A 9 0.95 9.27 5.41
CA LEU A 9 2.42 9.48 5.35
C LEU A 9 2.83 10.54 4.33
N VAL A 10 1.98 10.83 3.34
CA VAL A 10 2.20 11.91 2.35
C VAL A 10 1.12 12.98 2.51
N THR A 11 1.52 14.13 3.06
CA THR A 11 0.64 15.28 3.28
C THR A 11 0.80 16.38 2.23
N ARG A 12 1.95 16.43 1.55
CA ARG A 12 2.31 17.43 0.53
C ARG A 12 3.13 16.81 -0.59
N ARG A 13 3.07 17.39 -1.79
CA ARG A 13 3.73 16.84 -3.00
C ARG A 13 5.24 16.74 -2.84
N GLU A 14 5.88 17.69 -2.16
CA GLU A 14 7.32 17.68 -1.90
C GLU A 14 7.75 16.50 -1.00
N GLY A 15 6.79 15.89 -0.28
CA GLY A 15 7.02 14.75 0.60
C GLY A 15 6.75 13.39 -0.05
N LEU A 16 6.36 13.34 -1.33
CA LEU A 16 5.92 12.11 -2.00
C LEU A 16 7.00 11.02 -1.96
N ASP A 17 8.22 11.32 -2.43
CA ASP A 17 9.33 10.37 -2.45
C ASP A 17 9.67 9.83 -1.06
N LYS A 18 9.68 10.72 -0.05
CA LYS A 18 9.95 10.33 1.34
C LYS A 18 8.84 9.43 1.88
N GLY A 19 7.58 9.74 1.61
CA GLY A 19 6.46 8.93 2.06
C GLY A 19 6.35 7.58 1.34
N LEU A 20 6.66 7.52 0.03
CA LEU A 20 6.75 6.25 -0.71
C LEU A 20 7.86 5.35 -0.15
N ARG A 21 9.00 5.93 0.24
CA ARG A 21 10.04 5.18 0.98
C ARG A 21 9.54 4.68 2.33
N ALA A 22 8.81 5.49 3.09
CA ALA A 22 8.22 5.05 4.35
C ALA A 22 7.21 3.90 4.17
N TYR A 23 6.36 3.97 3.13
CA TYR A 23 5.46 2.87 2.75
C TYR A 23 6.24 1.61 2.38
N LYS A 24 7.31 1.72 1.59
CA LYS A 24 8.18 0.59 1.24
C LYS A 24 8.79 -0.02 2.51
N ASP A 25 9.35 0.79 3.40
CA ASP A 25 10.05 0.31 4.60
C ASP A 25 9.12 -0.45 5.55
N ILE A 26 7.91 0.07 5.82
CA ILE A 26 6.95 -0.63 6.68
C ILE A 26 6.45 -1.94 6.05
N ASN A 27 6.24 -1.96 4.72
CA ASN A 27 5.88 -3.18 4.01
C ASN A 27 7.03 -4.20 4.03
N LEU A 28 8.28 -3.77 3.88
CA LEU A 28 9.46 -4.62 3.92
C LEU A 28 9.56 -5.35 5.27
N LEU A 29 9.38 -4.63 6.37
CA LEU A 29 9.39 -5.22 7.71
C LEU A 29 8.26 -6.24 7.88
N ALA A 30 7.04 -5.92 7.44
CA ALA A 30 5.92 -6.85 7.52
C ALA A 30 6.14 -8.11 6.67
N ILE A 31 6.64 -7.96 5.45
CA ILE A 31 6.97 -9.09 4.55
C ILE A 31 8.02 -9.99 5.19
N LYS A 32 9.05 -9.44 5.84
CA LYS A 32 10.08 -10.23 6.54
C LYS A 32 9.56 -10.99 7.77
N LEU A 33 8.53 -10.46 8.45
CA LEU A 33 7.95 -11.06 9.65
C LEU A 33 6.92 -12.16 9.35
N LEU A 34 6.34 -12.18 8.16
CA LEU A 34 5.38 -13.21 7.78
C LEU A 34 6.06 -14.57 7.60
N ARG A 35 5.37 -15.66 7.93
CA ARG A 35 5.78 -17.02 7.52
C ARG A 35 5.43 -17.25 6.03
N PRO A 36 6.02 -18.24 5.35
CA PRO A 36 5.58 -18.66 4.02
C PRO A 36 4.08 -18.93 3.96
N GLY A 37 3.41 -18.48 2.89
CA GLY A 37 1.96 -18.51 2.74
C GLY A 37 1.20 -17.50 3.62
N GLY A 38 1.91 -16.56 4.26
CA GLY A 38 1.30 -15.57 5.15
C GLY A 38 0.57 -14.47 4.40
N ILE A 39 -0.52 -13.95 4.98
CA ILE A 39 -1.28 -12.82 4.41
C ILE A 39 -0.77 -11.47 4.91
N LEU A 40 -0.52 -10.55 3.98
CA LEU A 40 -0.30 -9.13 4.21
C LEU A 40 -1.51 -8.35 3.70
N ALA A 41 -2.20 -7.60 4.57
CA ALA A 41 -3.15 -6.58 4.16
C ALA A 41 -2.53 -5.21 4.42
N THR A 42 -2.33 -4.40 3.40
CA THR A 42 -1.58 -3.14 3.50
C THR A 42 -2.32 -2.00 2.83
N PHE A 43 -2.36 -0.84 3.50
CA PHE A 43 -3.20 0.29 3.13
C PHE A 43 -2.42 1.61 3.06
N SER A 44 -2.97 2.54 2.27
CA SER A 44 -2.55 3.93 2.19
C SER A 44 -3.78 4.82 2.05
N CYS A 45 -3.94 5.79 2.95
CA CYS A 45 -4.97 6.83 2.89
C CYS A 45 -4.42 8.18 2.35
N SER A 46 -3.20 8.19 1.80
CA SER A 46 -2.56 9.39 1.28
C SER A 46 -3.10 9.71 -0.13
N GLY A 47 -3.90 10.77 -0.29
CA GLY A 47 -4.50 11.15 -1.59
C GLY A 47 -3.50 11.50 -2.69
N LEU A 48 -2.27 11.86 -2.33
CA LEU A 48 -1.18 12.15 -3.28
C LEU A 48 -0.44 10.90 -3.79
N VAL A 49 -0.77 9.72 -3.25
CA VAL A 49 -0.18 8.45 -3.67
C VAL A 49 -1.22 7.72 -4.51
N ASP A 50 -0.93 7.40 -5.76
CA ASP A 50 -1.86 6.60 -6.56
C ASP A 50 -1.70 5.09 -6.29
N MET A 51 -2.62 4.29 -6.83
CA MET A 51 -2.58 2.83 -6.69
C MET A 51 -1.33 2.21 -7.35
N ALA A 52 -0.81 2.79 -8.43
CA ALA A 52 0.37 2.27 -9.12
C ALA A 52 1.65 2.52 -8.32
N GLU A 53 1.80 3.71 -7.72
CA GLU A 53 2.88 4.07 -6.82
C GLU A 53 2.86 3.20 -5.56
N PHE A 54 1.68 2.99 -4.98
CA PHE A 54 1.53 2.11 -3.81
C PHE A 54 1.93 0.66 -4.14
N ARG A 55 1.48 0.12 -5.28
CA ARG A 55 1.92 -1.20 -5.77
C ARG A 55 3.42 -1.28 -5.99
N LYS A 56 4.04 -0.24 -6.58
CA LYS A 56 5.49 -0.17 -6.74
C LYS A 56 6.20 -0.21 -5.39
N ALA A 57 5.73 0.54 -4.39
CA ALA A 57 6.31 0.51 -3.04
C ALA A 57 6.27 -0.90 -2.42
N VAL A 58 5.14 -1.62 -2.54
CA VAL A 58 5.02 -3.02 -2.09
C VAL A 58 5.93 -3.95 -2.92
N GLY A 59 6.03 -3.73 -4.23
CA GLY A 59 6.92 -4.51 -5.12
C GLY A 59 8.39 -4.36 -4.77
N TRP A 60 8.86 -3.13 -4.54
CA TRP A 60 10.22 -2.87 -4.06
C TRP A 60 10.46 -3.49 -2.68
N ALA A 61 9.48 -3.44 -1.79
CA ALA A 61 9.58 -4.11 -0.48
C ALA A 61 9.68 -5.63 -0.61
N ALA A 62 8.94 -6.24 -1.53
CA ALA A 62 9.00 -7.68 -1.81
C ALA A 62 10.38 -8.08 -2.39
N GLN A 63 10.90 -7.30 -3.35
CA GLN A 63 12.22 -7.50 -3.92
C GLN A 63 13.32 -7.43 -2.86
N ASP A 64 13.30 -6.41 -2.01
CA ASP A 64 14.27 -6.24 -0.92
C ASP A 64 14.14 -7.30 0.19
N ALA A 65 12.94 -7.87 0.36
CA ALA A 65 12.74 -8.99 1.26
C ALA A 65 13.22 -10.33 0.68
N ALA A 66 13.52 -10.38 -0.63
CA ALA A 66 13.76 -11.60 -1.38
C ALA A 66 12.61 -12.62 -1.24
N ARG A 67 11.36 -12.14 -1.28
CA ARG A 67 10.15 -12.97 -1.14
C ARG A 67 9.21 -12.79 -2.31
N ALA A 68 8.54 -13.87 -2.69
CA ALA A 68 7.49 -13.78 -3.70
C ALA A 68 6.20 -13.25 -3.05
N VAL A 69 5.67 -12.16 -3.60
CA VAL A 69 4.45 -11.54 -3.12
C VAL A 69 3.44 -11.50 -4.26
N ARG A 70 2.25 -12.03 -4.03
CA ARG A 70 1.17 -12.09 -5.02
C ARG A 70 -0.04 -11.34 -4.48
N ILE A 71 -0.55 -10.40 -5.28
CA ILE A 71 -1.77 -9.65 -4.95
C ILE A 71 -2.96 -10.57 -5.17
N VAL A 72 -3.76 -10.76 -4.12
CA VAL A 72 -5.00 -11.53 -4.14
C VAL A 72 -6.19 -10.62 -4.36
N GLU A 73 -6.18 -9.43 -3.76
CA GLU A 73 -7.28 -8.47 -3.85
C GLU A 73 -6.76 -7.04 -3.84
N CYS A 74 -7.46 -6.19 -4.59
CA CYS A 74 -7.22 -4.75 -4.64
C CYS A 74 -8.43 -4.07 -4.00
N LEU A 75 -8.20 -3.40 -2.88
CA LEU A 75 -9.23 -2.73 -2.10
C LEU A 75 -9.14 -1.21 -2.32
N GLY A 76 -10.25 -0.54 -2.09
CA GLY A 76 -10.39 0.91 -2.21
C GLY A 76 -11.51 1.42 -1.33
N GLN A 77 -12.01 2.61 -1.65
CA GLN A 77 -13.10 3.22 -0.91
C GLN A 77 -14.42 2.45 -1.11
N PRO A 78 -15.20 2.23 -0.04
CA PRO A 78 -16.52 1.63 -0.15
C PRO A 78 -17.54 2.59 -0.78
N ALA A 79 -18.72 2.06 -1.14
CA ALA A 79 -19.75 2.80 -1.86
C ALA A 79 -20.35 3.99 -1.08
N ASP A 80 -20.22 4.03 0.24
CA ASP A 80 -20.58 5.17 1.09
C ASP A 80 -19.52 6.29 1.07
N HIS A 81 -18.37 6.07 0.42
CA HIS A 81 -17.31 7.03 0.16
C HIS A 81 -17.02 7.10 -1.35
N PRO A 82 -17.96 7.57 -2.18
CA PRO A 82 -17.79 7.59 -3.63
C PRO A 82 -16.69 8.58 -4.07
N VAL A 83 -15.97 8.21 -5.13
CA VAL A 83 -15.03 9.11 -5.83
C VAL A 83 -15.78 9.86 -6.93
N PRO A 84 -15.84 11.20 -6.90
CA PRO A 84 -16.36 11.97 -8.01
C PRO A 84 -15.49 11.79 -9.27
N VAL A 85 -16.11 11.59 -10.43
CA VAL A 85 -15.40 11.35 -11.71
C VAL A 85 -14.55 12.56 -12.11
N GLU A 86 -15.03 13.75 -11.79
CA GLU A 86 -14.38 15.04 -12.01
C GLU A 86 -13.21 15.32 -11.05
N MET A 87 -13.05 14.54 -9.99
CA MET A 87 -12.07 14.77 -8.93
C MET A 87 -11.36 13.47 -8.49
N PRO A 88 -10.52 12.88 -9.37
CA PRO A 88 -9.84 11.60 -9.11
C PRO A 88 -8.90 11.63 -7.89
N GLU A 89 -8.42 12.80 -7.47
CA GLU A 89 -7.65 12.97 -6.24
C GLU A 89 -8.42 12.59 -4.96
N CYS A 90 -9.75 12.50 -5.03
CA CYS A 90 -10.58 11.98 -3.94
C CYS A 90 -10.46 10.46 -3.77
N GLU A 91 -9.88 9.73 -4.73
CA GLU A 91 -9.53 8.30 -4.61
C GLU A 91 -8.32 8.11 -3.66
N TYR A 92 -8.51 8.45 -2.39
CA TYR A 92 -7.41 8.54 -1.43
C TYR A 92 -7.09 7.22 -0.74
N LEU A 93 -8.01 6.24 -0.70
CA LEU A 93 -7.78 4.96 -0.02
C LEU A 93 -7.34 3.90 -1.03
N LYS A 94 -6.14 3.36 -0.83
CA LYS A 94 -5.61 2.21 -1.55
C LYS A 94 -5.42 1.08 -0.56
N GLY A 95 -5.84 -0.13 -0.90
CA GLY A 95 -5.56 -1.33 -0.13
C GLY A 95 -5.13 -2.48 -1.03
N LEU A 96 -4.21 -3.30 -0.53
CA LEU A 96 -3.78 -4.53 -1.20
C LEU A 96 -3.81 -5.66 -0.19
N VAL A 97 -4.43 -6.77 -0.58
CA VAL A 97 -4.32 -8.05 0.13
C VAL A 97 -3.38 -8.93 -0.67
N CYS A 98 -2.31 -9.41 -0.04
CA CYS A 98 -1.25 -10.17 -0.67
C CYS A 98 -0.97 -11.47 0.10
N VAL A 99 -0.61 -12.51 -0.64
CA VAL A 99 0.05 -13.72 -0.10
C VAL A 99 1.56 -13.55 -0.24
N VAL A 100 2.29 -13.88 0.82
CA VAL A 100 3.75 -13.78 0.89
C VAL A 100 4.34 -15.18 1.08
N ASP A 101 5.10 -15.63 0.09
CA ASP A 101 5.81 -16.92 0.08
C ASP A 101 7.26 -16.78 0.54
#